data_AF-A0AA42CHA6-F1
#
_entry.id   AF-A0AA42CHA6-F1
#
_cell.length_a   1.000
_cell.length_b   1.000
_cell.length_c   1.000
_cell.angle_alpha   90.00
_cell.angle_beta   90.00
_cell.angle_gamma   90.00
#
_symmetry.space_group_name_H-M   'P 1'
#
loop_
_entity.id
_entity.type
_entity.pdbx_description
1 polymer ?
#
loop_
_entity_poly.entity_id
_entity_poly.type
_entity_poly.pdbx_seq_one_letter_code
_entity_poly.pdbx_strand_id
1 'polypeptide(L)'
;MTMQSIIAEMAAISRARRQEDMTPEEIAKEKAKRTADQVAWKAGEPEREARHAAEVNEERRQSWLRTPRYDVPGGTGRPHRLLGRLANGFEADGGRVIHVLPSDDAGDYVWGRSACGKRPGGRSQGWVSVERAATCPRCLSKATLTAPSGEP
;
A
#
# COMPACT_ATOMS: atom_id res chain seq x y z
N MET A 1 -10.67 -1.25 40.02
CA MET A 1 -11.55 -0.71 38.96
C MET A 1 -10.69 0.19 38.10
N THR A 2 -10.63 -0.04 36.78
CA THR A 2 -9.71 0.70 35.90
C THR A 2 -10.41 1.93 35.32
N MET A 3 -9.66 2.96 34.93
CA MET A 3 -10.26 4.15 34.33
C MET A 3 -11.09 3.84 33.08
N GLN A 4 -10.71 2.79 32.33
CA GLN A 4 -11.47 2.28 31.19
C GLN A 4 -12.80 1.63 31.59
N SER A 5 -12.89 0.94 32.73
CA SER A 5 -14.15 0.35 33.19
C SER A 5 -15.15 1.44 33.62
N ILE A 6 -14.67 2.51 34.26
CA ILE A 6 -15.50 3.66 34.65
C ILE A 6 -16.06 4.38 33.41
N ILE A 7 -15.24 4.61 32.39
CA ILE A 7 -15.68 5.24 31.13
C ILE A 7 -16.75 4.39 30.42
N ALA A 8 -16.56 3.07 30.36
CA ALA A 8 -17.52 2.17 29.74
C ALA A 8 -18.88 2.16 30.47
N GLU A 9 -18.85 2.20 31.79
CA GLU A 9 -20.03 2.20 32.66
C GLU A 9 -20.80 3.53 32.57
N MET A 10 -20.10 4.67 32.58
CA MET A 10 -20.72 5.99 32.35
C MET A 10 -21.36 6.09 30.96
N ALA A 11 -20.72 5.54 29.93
CA ALA A 11 -21.28 5.49 28.58
C ALA A 11 -22.53 4.60 28.50
N ALA A 12 -22.59 3.50 29.27
CA ALA A 12 -23.76 2.63 29.34
C ALA A 12 -24.94 3.33 30.04
N ILE A 13 -24.69 4.00 31.16
CA ILE A 13 -25.71 4.76 31.91
C ILE A 13 -26.26 5.92 31.07
N SER A 14 -25.40 6.63 30.33
CA SER A 14 -25.83 7.71 29.43
C SER A 14 -26.70 7.22 28.27
N ARG A 15 -26.38 6.04 27.70
CA ARG A 15 -27.20 5.38 26.68
C ARG A 15 -28.55 4.93 27.22
N ALA A 16 -28.58 4.37 28.44
CA ALA A 16 -29.80 3.93 29.10
C ALA A 16 -30.73 5.11 29.42
N ARG A 17 -30.21 6.21 29.98
CA ARG A 17 -31.00 7.42 30.27
C ARG A 17 -31.59 8.06 29.01
N ARG A 18 -30.85 8.09 27.90
CA ARG A 18 -31.39 8.54 26.61
C ARG A 18 -32.51 7.66 26.08
N GLN A 19 -32.58 6.38 26.46
CA GLN A 19 -33.63 5.46 26.01
C GLN A 19 -34.87 5.49 26.90
N GLU A 20 -34.74 5.84 28.19
CA GLU A 20 -35.86 5.92 29.13
C GLU A 20 -36.75 7.17 28.91
N ASP A 21 -36.19 8.25 28.35
CA ASP A 21 -36.91 9.51 28.09
C ASP A 21 -37.43 9.67 26.65
N MET A 22 -37.08 8.76 25.73
CA MET A 22 -37.52 8.82 24.33
C MET A 22 -38.83 8.08 24.13
N THR A 23 -39.80 8.77 23.54
CA THR A 23 -41.04 8.14 23.08
C THR A 23 -40.75 7.10 21.99
N PRO A 24 -41.62 6.09 21.81
CA PRO A 24 -41.50 5.14 20.71
C PRO A 24 -41.39 5.82 19.32
N GLU A 25 -42.03 6.97 19.16
CA GLU A 25 -41.98 7.79 17.94
C GLU A 25 -40.59 8.39 17.71
N GLU A 26 -39.96 8.93 18.75
CA GLU A 26 -38.59 9.45 18.67
C GLU A 26 -37.56 8.35 18.41
N ILE A 27 -37.75 7.17 19.01
CA ILE A 27 -36.91 6.00 18.74
C ILE A 27 -37.04 5.58 17.27
N ALA A 28 -38.27 5.55 16.73
CA ALA A 28 -38.52 5.23 15.33
C ALA A 28 -37.88 6.28 14.39
N LYS A 29 -37.98 7.57 14.74
CA LYS A 29 -37.37 8.67 13.98
C LYS A 29 -35.85 8.60 13.96
N GLU A 30 -35.23 8.32 15.11
CA GLU A 30 -33.77 8.15 15.21
C GLU A 30 -33.28 6.92 14.44
N LYS A 31 -34.02 5.80 14.51
CA LYS A 31 -33.71 4.61 13.70
C LYS A 31 -33.83 4.91 12.20
N ALA A 32 -34.90 5.56 11.77
CA ALA A 32 -35.11 5.94 10.38
C ALA A 32 -34.00 6.88 9.88
N LYS A 33 -33.60 7.86 10.70
CA LYS A 33 -32.47 8.75 10.42
C LYS A 33 -31.17 7.96 10.25
N ARG A 34 -30.82 7.07 11.18
CA ARG A 34 -29.61 6.24 11.08
C ARG A 34 -29.60 5.36 9.83
N THR A 35 -30.75 4.78 9.50
CA THR A 35 -30.88 3.99 8.27
C THR A 35 -30.70 4.87 7.04
N ALA A 36 -31.31 6.06 7.00
CA ALA A 36 -31.13 7.02 5.90
C ALA A 36 -29.66 7.46 5.77
N ASP A 37 -28.99 7.78 6.89
CA ASP A 37 -27.57 8.14 6.93
C ASP A 37 -26.69 6.99 6.44
N GLN A 38 -26.99 5.74 6.83
CA GLN A 38 -26.26 4.56 6.37
C GLN A 38 -26.45 4.31 4.86
N VAL A 39 -27.68 4.46 4.36
CA VAL A 39 -27.98 4.34 2.93
C VAL A 39 -27.26 5.44 2.14
N ALA A 40 -27.29 6.69 2.61
CA ALA A 40 -26.58 7.80 1.99
C ALA A 40 -25.05 7.58 2.00
N TRP A 41 -24.50 7.09 3.11
CA TRP A 41 -23.09 6.74 3.20
C TRP A 41 -22.73 5.68 2.15
N LYS A 42 -23.48 4.57 2.07
CA LYS A 42 -23.23 3.50 1.08
C LYS A 42 -23.42 3.98 -0.36
N ALA A 43 -24.40 4.84 -0.62
CA ALA A 43 -24.63 5.38 -1.96
C ALA A 43 -23.42 6.17 -2.49
N GLY A 44 -22.68 6.86 -1.60
CA GLY A 44 -21.43 7.54 -1.96
C GLY A 44 -20.17 6.67 -1.93
N GLU A 45 -20.27 5.36 -1.65
CA GLU A 45 -19.12 4.44 -1.58
C GLU A 45 -18.37 4.33 -2.91
N PRO A 46 -19.03 4.15 -4.08
CA PRO A 46 -18.32 4.06 -5.36
C PRO A 46 -17.51 5.32 -5.69
N GLU A 47 -18.03 6.51 -5.37
CA GLU A 47 -17.32 7.76 -5.61
C GLU A 47 -16.11 7.92 -4.68
N ARG A 48 -16.25 7.51 -3.41
CA ARG A 48 -15.12 7.50 -2.46
C ARG A 48 -14.05 6.51 -2.86
N GLU A 49 -14.44 5.31 -3.29
CA GLU A 49 -13.52 4.29 -3.82
C GLU A 49 -12.81 4.79 -5.08
N ALA A 50 -13.54 5.39 -6.02
CA ALA A 50 -12.96 5.96 -7.23
C ALA A 50 -11.96 7.09 -6.91
N ARG A 51 -12.30 7.99 -5.99
CA ARG A 51 -11.39 9.05 -5.54
C ARG A 51 -10.14 8.49 -4.88
N HIS A 52 -10.30 7.51 -3.99
CA HIS A 52 -9.16 6.86 -3.35
C HIS A 52 -8.28 6.12 -4.37
N ALA A 53 -8.87 5.42 -5.33
CA ALA A 53 -8.13 4.76 -6.41
C ALA A 53 -7.38 5.76 -7.28
N ALA A 54 -7.97 6.92 -7.59
CA ALA A 54 -7.32 7.98 -8.34
C ALA A 54 -6.12 8.57 -7.58
N GLU A 55 -6.28 8.82 -6.28
CA GLU A 55 -5.21 9.29 -5.39
C GLU A 55 -4.04 8.30 -5.33
N VAL A 56 -4.33 7.01 -5.08
CA VAL A 56 -3.32 5.94 -5.05
C VAL A 56 -2.61 5.79 -6.40
N ASN A 57 -3.34 5.90 -7.52
CA ASN A 57 -2.75 5.85 -8.85
C ASN A 57 -1.83 7.04 -9.13
N GLU A 58 -2.20 8.24 -8.69
CA GLU A 58 -1.37 9.43 -8.83
C GLU A 58 -0.12 9.34 -7.96
N GLU A 59 -0.24 8.90 -6.70
CA GLU A 59 0.92 8.64 -5.84
C GLU A 59 1.88 7.62 -6.46
N ARG A 60 1.34 6.53 -7.03
CA ARG A 60 2.13 5.52 -7.75
C ARG A 60 2.84 6.13 -8.96
N ARG A 61 2.13 6.95 -9.76
CA ARG A 61 2.72 7.67 -10.90
C ARG A 61 3.87 8.57 -10.45
N GLN A 62 3.69 9.35 -9.39
CA GLN A 62 4.73 10.23 -8.85
C GLN A 62 5.94 9.45 -8.29
N SER A 63 5.71 8.33 -7.63
CA SER A 63 6.78 7.41 -7.21
C SER A 63 7.56 6.88 -8.42
N TRP A 64 6.86 6.51 -9.49
CA TRP A 64 7.45 5.98 -10.71
C TRP A 64 8.31 7.00 -11.47
N LEU A 65 8.00 8.29 -11.38
CA LEU A 65 8.79 9.39 -11.94
C LEU A 65 10.09 9.62 -11.17
N ARG A 66 10.07 9.42 -9.84
CA ARG A 66 11.25 9.59 -8.96
C ARG A 66 12.17 8.37 -8.96
N THR A 67 11.67 7.21 -9.38
CA THR A 67 12.43 5.96 -9.37
C THR A 67 13.48 5.92 -10.47
N PRO A 68 14.77 5.67 -10.15
CA PRO A 68 15.83 5.53 -11.15
C PRO A 68 15.50 4.50 -12.23
N ARG A 69 15.88 4.77 -13.48
CA ARG A 69 15.73 3.83 -14.60
C ARG A 69 17.08 3.36 -15.09
N TYR A 70 17.11 2.15 -15.63
CA TYR A 70 18.31 1.53 -16.14
C TYR A 70 18.07 0.95 -17.53
N ASP A 71 18.98 1.20 -18.45
CA ASP A 71 19.04 0.48 -19.71
C ASP A 71 19.65 -0.90 -19.46
N VAL A 72 18.92 -1.95 -19.80
CA VAL A 72 19.35 -3.35 -19.63
C VAL A 72 19.22 -4.10 -20.95
N PRO A 73 19.95 -5.21 -21.15
CA PRO A 73 19.73 -6.05 -22.33
C PRO A 73 18.27 -6.48 -22.44
N GLY A 74 17.61 -6.05 -23.52
CA GLY A 74 16.22 -6.37 -23.80
C GLY A 74 15.17 -5.34 -23.35
N GLY A 75 15.56 -4.15 -22.84
CA GLY A 75 14.61 -3.07 -22.57
C GLY A 75 15.05 -2.14 -21.43
N THR A 76 14.09 -1.54 -20.73
CA THR A 76 14.37 -0.77 -19.53
C THR A 76 14.17 -1.62 -18.27
N GLY A 77 14.80 -1.19 -17.18
CA GLY A 77 14.71 -1.85 -15.90
C GLY A 77 14.64 -0.87 -14.73
N ARG A 78 14.10 -1.36 -13.62
CA ARG A 78 13.89 -0.59 -12.40
C ARG A 78 14.52 -1.25 -11.17
N PRO A 79 14.97 -0.45 -10.18
CA PRO A 79 15.52 -0.95 -8.94
C PRO A 79 14.43 -1.60 -8.06
N HIS A 80 14.73 -2.80 -7.58
CA HIS A 80 13.91 -3.54 -6.65
C HIS A 80 14.76 -4.18 -5.55
N ARG A 81 14.17 -4.36 -4.38
CA ARG A 81 14.76 -5.16 -3.30
C ARG A 81 13.97 -6.47 -3.13
N LEU A 82 14.65 -7.52 -2.73
CA LEU A 82 14.00 -8.80 -2.45
C LEU A 82 13.33 -8.75 -1.07
N LEU A 83 12.08 -9.21 -1.00
CA LEU A 83 11.37 -9.35 0.26
C LEU A 83 11.65 -10.73 0.87
N GLY A 84 12.11 -10.73 2.13
CA GLY A 84 12.41 -11.94 2.90
C GLY A 84 11.16 -12.63 3.43
N ARG A 85 11.35 -13.70 4.22
CA ARG A 85 10.27 -14.42 4.91
C ARG A 85 9.64 -13.54 5.98
N LEU A 86 8.31 -13.56 6.09
CA LEU A 86 7.50 -12.94 7.16
C LEU A 86 7.68 -13.64 8.54
N ALA A 87 8.91 -14.01 8.92
CA ALA A 87 9.24 -14.24 10.33
C ALA A 87 9.75 -12.93 10.94
N ASN A 88 10.74 -12.29 10.30
CA ASN A 88 11.21 -10.93 10.61
C ASN A 88 11.46 -10.07 9.34
N GLY A 89 10.89 -10.44 8.19
CA GLY A 89 10.69 -9.62 6.97
C GLY A 89 11.91 -9.14 6.16
N PHE A 90 13.07 -8.91 6.81
CA PHE A 90 14.21 -8.20 6.23
C PHE A 90 15.47 -9.07 6.00
N GLU A 91 15.58 -10.24 6.63
CA GLU A 91 16.92 -10.73 7.02
C GLU A 91 17.53 -11.87 6.19
N ALA A 92 16.78 -12.58 5.35
CA ALA A 92 17.37 -13.71 4.59
C ALA A 92 18.09 -13.31 3.29
N ASP A 93 17.95 -12.05 2.86
CA ASP A 93 18.77 -11.43 1.79
C ASP A 93 19.05 -9.93 2.06
N GLY A 94 18.80 -9.49 3.30
CA GLY A 94 19.19 -8.19 3.84
C GLY A 94 18.45 -6.96 3.35
N GLY A 95 17.62 -6.98 2.29
CA GLY A 95 16.94 -5.78 1.75
C GLY A 95 17.87 -4.58 1.39
N ARG A 96 19.19 -4.76 1.58
CA ARG A 96 20.29 -3.80 1.43
C ARG A 96 20.80 -3.79 0.00
N VAL A 97 20.74 -4.95 -0.67
CA VAL A 97 21.16 -5.09 -2.05
C VAL A 97 19.95 -4.86 -2.95
N ILE A 98 20.02 -3.79 -3.72
CA ILE A 98 19.00 -3.39 -4.69
C ILE A 98 19.43 -3.89 -6.06
N HIS A 99 18.56 -4.65 -6.69
CA HIS A 99 18.76 -5.27 -7.99
C HIS A 99 17.99 -4.52 -9.07
N VAL A 100 18.47 -4.58 -10.32
CA VAL A 100 17.70 -4.09 -11.47
C VAL A 100 16.84 -5.23 -12.02
N LEU A 101 15.54 -5.01 -12.16
CA LEU A 101 14.63 -5.93 -12.84
C LEU A 101 14.31 -5.37 -14.23
N PRO A 102 14.50 -6.16 -15.32
CA PRO A 102 14.02 -5.79 -16.64
C PRO A 102 12.49 -5.86 -16.66
N SER A 103 11.82 -4.75 -16.92
CA SER A 103 10.39 -4.64 -17.30
C SER A 103 9.94 -3.19 -17.14
N ASP A 104 9.11 -2.73 -18.08
CA ASP A 104 8.44 -1.44 -18.01
C ASP A 104 7.23 -1.48 -17.04
N ASP A 105 6.68 -2.69 -16.80
CA ASP A 105 5.48 -2.98 -15.99
C ASP A 105 5.81 -3.74 -14.69
N ALA A 106 6.98 -3.49 -14.12
CA ALA A 106 7.26 -3.98 -12.78
C ALA A 106 6.36 -3.25 -11.77
N GLY A 107 5.13 -3.75 -11.59
CA GLY A 107 4.24 -3.33 -10.51
C GLY A 107 4.92 -3.50 -9.15
N ASP A 108 4.27 -3.05 -8.08
CA ASP A 108 4.90 -2.98 -6.75
C ASP A 108 5.38 -4.35 -6.24
N TYR A 109 4.87 -5.46 -6.79
CA TYR A 109 5.28 -6.82 -6.47
C TYR A 109 5.52 -7.65 -7.74
N VAL A 110 6.75 -8.13 -7.93
CA VAL A 110 7.14 -8.89 -9.13
C VAL A 110 7.81 -10.20 -8.77
N TRP A 111 7.46 -11.25 -9.53
CA TRP A 111 8.14 -12.54 -9.52
C TRP A 111 8.92 -12.71 -10.83
N GLY A 112 10.12 -12.15 -10.86
CA GLY A 112 10.97 -12.10 -12.06
C GLY A 112 12.44 -12.41 -11.77
N ARG A 113 13.22 -12.53 -12.84
CA ARG A 113 14.68 -12.63 -12.75
C ARG A 113 15.26 -11.22 -12.89
N SER A 114 16.19 -10.84 -12.00
CA SER A 114 16.92 -9.58 -12.13
C SER A 114 17.93 -9.62 -13.28
N ALA A 115 18.45 -8.47 -13.68
CA ALA A 115 19.47 -8.34 -14.73
C ALA A 115 20.74 -9.18 -14.43
N CYS A 116 21.12 -9.31 -13.15
CA CYS A 116 22.24 -10.17 -12.76
C CYS A 116 21.90 -11.67 -12.72
N GLY A 117 20.65 -12.03 -12.95
CA GLY A 117 20.16 -13.41 -12.96
C GLY A 117 19.60 -13.88 -11.62
N LYS A 118 19.55 -13.05 -10.57
CA LYS A 118 19.01 -13.44 -9.27
C LYS A 118 17.48 -13.62 -9.36
N ARG A 119 16.94 -14.61 -8.65
CA ARG A 119 15.50 -14.88 -8.58
C ARG A 119 15.06 -14.99 -7.12
N PRO A 120 13.82 -14.63 -6.79
CA PRO A 120 13.23 -14.98 -5.50
C PRO A 120 13.26 -16.50 -5.33
N GLY A 121 13.76 -16.98 -4.20
CA GLY A 121 13.68 -18.41 -3.86
C GLY A 121 12.29 -18.79 -3.35
N GLY A 122 12.02 -20.09 -3.18
CA GLY A 122 10.72 -20.59 -2.68
C GLY A 122 10.34 -20.17 -1.25
N ARG A 123 11.18 -19.35 -0.59
CA ARG A 123 10.94 -18.76 0.74
C ARG A 123 10.90 -17.22 0.71
N SER A 124 10.84 -16.59 -0.46
CA SER A 124 10.75 -15.13 -0.62
C SER A 124 9.32 -14.71 -0.98
N GLN A 125 8.95 -13.47 -0.68
CA GLN A 125 7.67 -12.86 -1.12
C GLN A 125 7.79 -12.15 -2.49
N GLY A 126 8.91 -12.31 -3.19
CA GLY A 126 9.16 -11.65 -4.47
C GLY A 126 9.99 -10.37 -4.32
N TRP A 127 9.93 -9.54 -5.36
CA TRP A 127 10.61 -8.25 -5.43
C TRP A 127 9.64 -7.11 -5.12
N VAL A 128 10.12 -6.05 -4.49
CA VAL A 128 9.39 -4.78 -4.31
C VAL A 128 10.18 -3.63 -4.93
N SER A 129 9.49 -2.75 -5.63
CA SER A 129 10.07 -1.53 -6.22
C SER A 129 10.61 -0.60 -5.13
N VAL A 130 11.68 0.13 -5.42
CA VAL A 130 12.26 1.10 -4.49
C VAL A 130 12.70 2.36 -5.22
N GLU A 131 12.51 3.53 -4.63
CA GLU A 131 12.95 4.83 -5.19
C GLU A 131 14.47 5.06 -5.03
N ARG A 132 15.25 4.00 -4.81
CA ARG A 132 16.70 4.05 -4.57
C ARG A 132 17.45 3.41 -5.72
N ALA A 133 18.63 3.93 -6.03
CA ALA A 133 19.51 3.35 -7.04
C ALA A 133 19.86 1.88 -6.71
N ALA A 134 20.06 1.08 -7.75
CA ALA A 134 20.57 -0.28 -7.65
C ALA A 134 21.97 -0.29 -7.01
N THR A 135 22.19 -1.24 -6.11
CA THR A 135 23.46 -1.42 -5.38
C THR A 135 24.13 -2.76 -5.68
N CYS A 136 23.47 -3.65 -6.43
CA CYS A 136 24.06 -4.92 -6.83
C CYS A 136 25.15 -4.69 -7.90
N PRO A 137 26.43 -5.00 -7.64
CA PRO A 137 27.53 -4.74 -8.59
C PRO A 137 27.36 -5.51 -9.90
N ARG A 138 26.81 -6.73 -9.84
CA ARG A 138 26.51 -7.54 -11.04
C ARG A 138 25.34 -7.00 -11.87
N CYS A 139 24.44 -6.22 -11.26
CA CYS A 139 23.41 -5.52 -12.03
C CYS A 139 24.03 -4.29 -12.68
N LEU A 140 24.81 -3.50 -11.92
CA LEU A 140 25.47 -2.30 -12.41
C LEU A 140 26.48 -2.58 -13.54
N SER A 141 27.09 -3.77 -13.58
CA SER A 141 27.95 -4.17 -14.70
C SER A 141 27.20 -4.53 -15.98
N LYS A 142 25.86 -4.66 -15.90
CA LYS A 142 24.98 -5.07 -17.01
C LYS A 142 23.92 -4.03 -17.33
N ALA A 143 23.88 -2.93 -16.58
CA ALA A 143 22.81 -1.96 -16.60
C ALA A 143 23.40 -0.57 -16.50
N THR A 144 23.07 0.32 -17.44
CA THR A 144 23.52 1.71 -17.42
C THR A 144 22.40 2.55 -16.82
N LEU A 145 22.73 3.38 -15.82
CA LEU A 145 21.75 4.30 -15.24
C LEU A 145 21.34 5.32 -16.30
N THR A 146 20.04 5.36 -16.60
CA THR A 146 19.46 6.31 -17.54
C THR A 146 18.99 7.52 -16.76
N ALA A 147 19.17 8.72 -17.31
CA ALA A 147 18.51 9.90 -16.78
C ALA A 147 16.99 9.62 -16.70
N PRO A 148 16.26 10.13 -15.70
CA PRO A 148 14.81 10.10 -15.75
C PRO A 148 14.44 10.74 -17.09
N SER A 149 13.69 10.01 -17.91
CA SER A 149 13.11 10.53 -19.14
C SER A 149 12.11 11.60 -18.72
N GLY A 150 12.62 12.79 -18.42
CA GLY A 150 11.83 14.00 -18.36
C GLY A 150 11.49 14.32 -19.80
N GLU A 151 10.43 13.69 -20.31
CA GLU A 151 9.68 14.36 -21.35
C GLU A 151 9.10 15.63 -20.72
N PRO A 152 9.30 16.81 -21.35
CA PRO A 152 8.75 18.07 -20.89
C PRO A 152 7.22 18.08 -20.89
#